data_AF-A0A7L3ABE2-F1
#
_entry.id   AF-A0A7L3ABE2-F1
#
_cell.length_a   1.000
_cell.length_b   1.000
_cell.length_c   1.000
_cell.angle_alpha   90.00
_cell.angle_beta   90.00
_cell.angle_gamma   90.00
#
_symmetry.space_group_name_H-M   'P 1'
#
loop_
_entity.id
_entity.type
_entity.pdbx_description
1 polymer ?
#
loop_
_entity_poly.entity_id
_entity_poly.type
_entity_poly.pdbx_seq_one_letter_code
_entity_poly.pdbx_strand_id
1 'polypeptide(L)'
;MKLPWLMPAALLVLLPPGRAAAEASAPELRTFVGCAVREFTFLARKRGCRGLRVTTDACWGRCETWEKPILEPPYIESHHRICTYNETRMVTVKLPRCAPGVDPFYTYPVAIRCDCDICSTATTECETY
;
A
#
# COMPACT_ATOMS: atom_id res chain seq x y z
N MET A 1 71.26 12.76 24.43
CA MET A 1 71.72 12.41 23.06
C MET A 1 70.48 12.18 22.20
N LYS A 2 70.44 12.80 21.02
CA LYS A 2 69.23 13.16 20.25
C LYS A 2 68.55 11.93 19.64
N LEU A 3 67.24 11.79 19.83
CA LEU A 3 66.38 10.80 19.17
C LEU A 3 65.85 11.41 17.86
N PRO A 4 66.02 10.77 16.69
CA PRO A 4 65.67 11.38 15.42
C PRO A 4 64.15 11.33 15.19
N TRP A 5 63.59 12.46 14.75
CA TRP A 5 62.20 12.60 14.34
C TRP A 5 61.89 11.72 13.13
N LEU A 6 60.96 10.78 13.30
CA LEU A 6 60.30 10.08 12.22
C LEU A 6 59.12 10.92 11.74
N MET A 7 59.23 11.48 10.54
CA MET A 7 58.15 12.20 9.87
C MET A 7 57.09 11.18 9.41
N PRO A 8 55.80 11.34 9.76
CA PRO A 8 54.79 10.45 9.22
C PRO A 8 54.51 10.83 7.76
N ALA A 9 54.70 9.88 6.85
CA ALA A 9 54.30 10.00 5.47
C ALA A 9 52.77 10.14 5.39
N ALA A 10 52.28 11.23 4.80
CA ALA A 10 50.87 11.44 4.56
C ALA A 10 50.39 10.45 3.48
N LEU A 11 49.63 9.42 3.90
CA LEU A 11 48.90 8.55 2.97
C LEU A 11 47.73 9.35 2.37
N LEU A 12 47.82 9.68 1.08
CA LEU A 12 46.69 10.13 0.27
C LEU A 12 45.77 8.93 0.02
N VAL A 13 44.69 8.84 0.80
CA VAL A 13 43.60 7.88 0.57
C VAL A 13 42.79 8.39 -0.62
N LEU A 14 42.96 7.75 -1.78
CA LEU A 14 42.09 7.95 -2.94
C LEU A 14 40.74 7.29 -2.64
N LEU A 15 39.73 8.10 -2.30
CA LEU A 15 38.35 7.62 -2.22
C LEU A 15 37.89 7.23 -3.64
N PRO A 16 37.43 5.98 -3.87
CA PRO A 16 36.85 5.64 -5.16
C PRO A 16 35.58 6.48 -5.40
N PRO A 17 35.29 6.85 -6.66
CA PRO A 17 34.09 7.61 -7.00
C PRO A 17 32.86 6.85 -6.52
N GLY A 18 32.00 7.57 -5.78
CA GLY A 18 30.81 7.02 -5.16
C GLY A 18 29.96 6.25 -6.17
N ARG A 19 29.53 5.04 -5.78
CA ARG A 19 28.52 4.28 -6.51
C ARG A 19 27.29 5.17 -6.65
N ALA A 20 26.96 5.53 -7.89
CA ALA A 20 25.65 6.07 -8.20
C ALA A 20 24.61 5.10 -7.65
N ALA A 21 23.76 5.60 -6.74
CA ALA A 21 22.59 4.86 -6.30
C ALA A 21 21.77 4.55 -7.56
N ALA A 22 21.56 3.27 -7.84
CA ALA A 22 20.64 2.86 -8.89
C ALA A 22 19.26 3.41 -8.52
N GLU A 23 18.81 4.42 -9.26
CA GLU A 23 17.47 4.97 -9.14
C GLU A 23 16.51 3.87 -9.61
N ALA A 24 15.87 3.21 -8.64
CA ALA A 24 14.92 2.14 -8.93
C ALA A 24 13.76 2.74 -9.73
N SER A 25 13.65 2.36 -11.00
CA SER A 25 12.52 2.72 -11.84
C SER A 25 11.22 2.24 -11.18
N ALA A 26 10.24 3.13 -11.03
CA ALA A 26 8.92 2.77 -10.51
C ALA A 26 8.36 1.58 -11.33
N PRO A 27 7.90 0.50 -10.67
CA PRO A 27 7.41 -0.68 -11.38
C PRO A 27 6.24 -0.30 -12.28
N GLU A 28 6.20 -0.88 -13.48
CA GLU A 28 5.10 -0.66 -14.40
C GLU A 28 3.81 -1.25 -13.79
N LEU A 29 2.93 -0.38 -13.31
CA LEU A 29 1.70 -0.74 -12.60
C LEU A 29 0.81 -1.69 -13.42
N ARG A 30 0.90 -1.61 -14.75
CA ARG A 30 0.16 -2.47 -15.67
C ARG A 30 0.59 -3.94 -15.60
N THR A 31 1.81 -4.24 -15.19
CA THR A 31 2.36 -5.62 -15.13
C THR A 31 2.58 -6.13 -13.70
N PHE A 32 2.53 -5.26 -12.69
CA PHE A 32 2.62 -5.65 -11.27
C PHE A 32 1.67 -6.78 -10.84
N VAL A 33 2.21 -7.93 -10.44
CA VAL A 33 1.46 -9.01 -9.78
C VAL A 33 1.87 -9.02 -8.31
N GLY A 34 0.88 -8.97 -7.42
CA GLY A 34 1.05 -8.75 -6.00
C GLY A 34 -0.04 -7.81 -5.46
N CYS A 35 -0.09 -7.69 -4.14
CA CYS A 35 -1.00 -6.78 -3.43
C CYS A 35 -0.16 -5.82 -2.59
N ALA A 36 -0.40 -4.52 -2.70
CA ALA A 36 0.41 -3.50 -2.06
C ALA A 36 -0.45 -2.34 -1.54
N VAL A 37 0.09 -1.66 -0.51
CA VAL A 37 -0.45 -0.39 -0.02
C VAL A 37 -0.10 0.71 -1.00
N ARG A 38 -1.08 1.50 -1.43
CA ARG A 38 -0.90 2.63 -2.34
C ARG A 38 -1.80 3.79 -1.99
N GLU A 39 -1.36 4.99 -2.38
CA GLU A 39 -2.17 6.18 -2.25
C GLU A 39 -3.37 6.15 -3.20
N PHE A 40 -4.56 6.39 -2.66
CA PHE A 40 -5.82 6.48 -3.37
C PHE A 40 -6.61 7.71 -2.90
N THR A 41 -7.28 8.38 -3.85
CA THR A 41 -8.10 9.55 -3.54
C THR A 41 -9.56 9.26 -3.83
N PHE A 42 -10.41 9.41 -2.81
CA PHE A 42 -11.86 9.24 -2.91
C PHE A 42 -12.61 10.50 -2.47
N LEU A 43 -13.90 10.56 -2.81
CA LEU A 43 -14.79 11.63 -2.37
C LEU A 43 -15.63 11.14 -1.19
N ALA A 44 -15.25 11.53 0.03
CA ALA A 44 -16.03 11.26 1.23
C ALA A 44 -17.36 12.02 1.17
N ARG A 45 -18.47 11.28 1.29
CA ARG A 45 -19.83 11.82 1.22
C ARG A 45 -20.62 11.42 2.47
N LYS A 46 -21.30 12.40 3.06
CA LYS A 46 -22.28 12.21 4.14
C LYS A 46 -23.48 13.09 3.85
N ARG A 47 -24.70 12.56 4.05
CA ARG A 47 -25.93 13.33 3.83
C ARG A 47 -25.92 14.58 4.73
N GLY A 48 -26.30 15.73 4.16
CA GLY A 48 -26.33 17.00 4.89
C GLY A 48 -24.98 17.74 5.00
N CYS A 49 -23.89 17.20 4.44
CA CYS A 49 -22.59 17.87 4.36
C CYS A 49 -22.13 17.98 2.91
N ARG A 50 -21.24 18.93 2.62
CA ARG A 50 -20.53 18.94 1.33
C ARG A 50 -19.43 17.87 1.34
N GLY A 51 -19.31 17.15 0.23
CA GLY A 51 -18.24 16.16 0.07
C GLY A 51 -16.83 16.76 0.13
N LEU A 52 -15.89 15.95 0.61
CA LEU A 52 -14.47 16.26 0.75
C LEU A 52 -13.64 15.22 -0.02
N ARG A 53 -12.68 15.66 -0.84
CA ARG A 53 -11.69 14.75 -1.43
C ARG A 53 -10.67 14.38 -0.37
N VAL A 54 -10.49 13.09 -0.15
CA VAL A 54 -9.60 12.52 0.85
C VAL A 54 -8.60 11.64 0.13
N THR A 55 -7.32 11.91 0.37
CA THR A 55 -6.21 11.08 -0.08
C THR A 55 -5.77 10.21 1.09
N THR A 56 -5.70 8.90 0.86
CA THR A 56 -5.42 7.90 1.89
C THR A 56 -4.68 6.71 1.31
N ASP A 57 -4.03 5.94 2.17
CA ASP A 57 -3.49 4.64 1.81
C ASP A 57 -4.61 3.58 1.74
N ALA A 58 -4.61 2.82 0.64
CA ALA A 58 -5.57 1.77 0.33
C ALA A 58 -4.86 0.57 -0.33
N CYS A 59 -5.54 -0.59 -0.38
CA CYS A 59 -5.00 -1.78 -1.01
C CYS A 59 -5.25 -1.79 -2.53
N TRP A 60 -4.20 -2.12 -3.29
CA TRP A 60 -4.26 -2.20 -4.73
C TRP A 60 -3.29 -3.25 -5.28
N GLY A 61 -3.72 -3.98 -6.31
CA GLY A 61 -2.89 -5.00 -6.91
C GLY A 61 -3.66 -6.04 -7.71
N ARG A 62 -2.96 -7.10 -8.13
CA ARG A 62 -3.51 -8.28 -8.80
C ARG A 62 -2.96 -9.52 -8.13
N CYS A 63 -3.84 -10.39 -7.68
CA CYS A 63 -3.47 -11.64 -7.02
C CYS A 63 -3.50 -12.79 -8.02
N GLU A 64 -2.65 -13.79 -7.79
CA GLU A 64 -2.66 -15.02 -8.57
C GLU A 64 -3.91 -15.83 -8.23
N THR A 65 -4.61 -16.23 -9.28
CA THR A 65 -5.79 -17.09 -9.20
C THR A 65 -5.66 -18.23 -10.19
N TRP A 66 -6.23 -19.38 -9.86
CA TRP A 66 -6.25 -20.54 -10.73
C TRP A 66 -7.43 -21.43 -10.41
N GLU A 67 -7.81 -22.23 -11.40
CA GLU A 67 -8.77 -23.32 -11.25
C GLU A 67 -8.14 -24.58 -11.81
N LYS A 68 -8.21 -25.66 -11.03
CA LYS A 68 -7.64 -26.95 -11.39
C LYS A 68 -8.78 -27.96 -11.58
N PRO A 69 -8.91 -28.57 -12.76
CA PRO A 69 -9.84 -29.67 -12.95
C PRO A 69 -9.45 -30.86 -12.08
N ILE A 70 -10.43 -31.48 -11.42
CA ILE A 70 -10.28 -32.70 -10.62
C ILE A 70 -11.30 -33.76 -11.10
N LEU A 71 -11.01 -35.04 -10.85
CA LEU A 71 -11.84 -36.14 -11.37
C LEU A 71 -13.11 -36.36 -10.54
N GLU A 72 -13.02 -36.11 -9.23
CA GLU A 72 -14.13 -36.24 -8.31
C GLU A 72 -14.95 -34.93 -8.22
N PRO A 73 -16.28 -35.00 -7.97
CA PRO A 73 -17.08 -33.82 -7.65
C PRO A 73 -16.43 -32.99 -6.52
N PRO A 74 -16.37 -31.64 -6.61
CA PRO A 74 -17.09 -30.76 -7.54
C PRO A 74 -16.42 -30.56 -8.92
N TYR A 75 -15.46 -31.40 -9.32
CA TYR A 75 -14.75 -31.39 -10.60
C TYR A 75 -13.81 -30.20 -10.85
N ILE A 76 -13.86 -29.18 -9.99
CA ILE A 76 -12.98 -28.02 -10.04
C ILE A 76 -12.50 -27.69 -8.61
N GLU A 77 -11.19 -27.56 -8.46
CA GLU A 77 -10.55 -26.96 -7.30
C GLU A 77 -10.20 -25.49 -7.64
N SER A 78 -10.89 -24.54 -7.03
CA SER A 78 -10.70 -23.10 -7.32
C SER A 78 -9.87 -22.41 -6.23
N HIS A 79 -8.87 -21.65 -6.66
CA HIS A 79 -8.08 -20.76 -5.82
C HIS A 79 -8.30 -19.30 -6.24
N HIS A 80 -9.33 -18.69 -5.66
CA HIS A 80 -9.72 -17.31 -5.94
C HIS A 80 -9.33 -16.40 -4.78
N ARG A 81 -8.27 -15.61 -4.97
CA ARG A 81 -7.78 -14.60 -4.04
C ARG A 81 -7.95 -13.21 -4.63
N ILE A 82 -8.27 -12.25 -3.78
CA ILE A 82 -8.36 -10.83 -4.13
C ILE A 82 -7.32 -10.03 -3.34
N CYS A 83 -6.94 -8.87 -3.85
CA CYS A 83 -6.12 -7.93 -3.08
C CYS A 83 -7.03 -7.20 -2.09
N THR A 84 -6.83 -7.45 -0.79
CA THR A 84 -7.69 -6.92 0.27
C THR A 84 -6.87 -6.41 1.46
N TYR A 85 -7.55 -5.70 2.35
CA TYR A 85 -6.99 -5.21 3.60
C TYR A 85 -6.71 -6.36 4.55
N ASN A 86 -5.48 -6.47 5.01
CA ASN A 86 -5.14 -7.37 6.11
C ASN A 86 -5.16 -6.63 7.45
N GLU A 87 -4.51 -5.46 7.50
CA GLU A 87 -4.44 -4.62 8.69
C GLU A 87 -4.85 -3.20 8.35
N THR A 88 -5.73 -2.62 9.18
CA THR A 88 -6.26 -1.27 8.96
C THR A 88 -6.24 -0.45 10.24
N ARG A 89 -6.21 0.88 10.08
CA ARG A 89 -6.50 1.83 11.15
C ARG A 89 -7.69 2.70 10.76
N MET A 90 -8.58 2.96 11.71
CA MET A 90 -9.71 3.87 11.48
C MET A 90 -9.25 5.31 11.66
N VAL A 91 -9.56 6.17 10.69
CA VAL A 91 -9.25 7.61 10.73
C VAL A 91 -10.52 8.41 10.52
N THR A 92 -10.62 9.53 11.22
CA THR A 92 -11.78 10.43 11.16
C THR A 92 -11.39 11.79 10.59
N VAL A 93 -12.16 12.28 9.63
CA VAL A 93 -12.02 13.62 9.05
C VAL A 93 -13.29 14.44 9.26
N LYS A 94 -13.15 15.77 9.26
CA LYS A 94 -14.28 16.70 9.37
C LYS A 94 -14.72 17.17 7.98
N LEU A 95 -15.97 16.91 7.61
CA LEU A 95 -16.56 17.35 6.36
C LEU A 95 -16.91 18.85 6.40
N PRO A 96 -16.74 19.59 5.30
CA PRO A 96 -17.08 21.00 5.23
C PRO A 96 -18.58 21.23 5.01
N ARG A 97 -19.06 22.40 5.46
CA ARG A 97 -20.41 22.93 5.14
C ARG A 97 -21.53 21.94 5.41
N CYS A 98 -21.62 21.48 6.66
CA CYS A 98 -22.73 20.67 7.14
C CYS A 98 -23.92 21.53 7.55
N ALA A 99 -25.13 21.00 7.36
CA ALA A 99 -26.36 21.62 7.86
C ALA A 99 -26.38 21.64 9.41
N PRO A 100 -27.14 22.56 10.03
CA PRO A 100 -27.28 22.62 11.48
C PRO A 100 -27.74 21.27 12.06
N GLY A 101 -27.11 20.81 13.14
CA GLY A 101 -27.43 19.54 13.79
C GLY A 101 -26.88 18.28 13.11
N VAL A 102 -26.22 18.39 11.95
CA VAL A 102 -25.55 17.25 11.30
C VAL A 102 -24.15 17.07 11.85
N ASP A 103 -23.83 15.86 12.30
CA ASP A 103 -22.47 15.49 12.70
C ASP A 103 -21.49 15.62 11.52
N PRO A 104 -20.43 16.45 11.60
CA PRO A 104 -19.52 16.66 10.49
C PRO A 104 -18.44 15.58 10.36
N PHE A 105 -18.32 14.64 11.30
CA PHE A 105 -17.24 13.65 11.28
C PHE A 105 -17.53 12.47 10.34
N TYR A 106 -16.51 12.02 9.62
CA TYR A 106 -16.56 10.88 8.70
C TYR A 106 -15.36 9.97 8.97
N THR A 107 -15.64 8.70 9.27
CA THR A 107 -14.63 7.71 9.65
C THR A 107 -14.46 6.67 8.54
N TYR A 108 -13.23 6.32 8.21
CA TYR A 108 -12.90 5.34 7.17
C TYR A 108 -11.62 4.55 7.51
N PRO A 109 -11.45 3.35 6.94
CA PRO A 109 -10.24 2.55 7.13
C PRO A 109 -9.10 3.06 6.25
N VAL A 110 -7.89 3.08 6.81
CA VAL A 110 -6.63 3.32 6.12
C VAL A 110 -5.82 2.03 6.12
N ALA A 111 -5.29 1.63 4.96
CA ALA A 111 -4.47 0.43 4.85
C ALA A 111 -3.14 0.58 5.59
N ILE A 112 -2.84 -0.37 6.47
CA ILE A 112 -1.50 -0.56 7.05
C ILE A 112 -0.78 -1.70 6.31
N ARG A 113 -1.52 -2.77 6.03
CA ARG A 113 -1.02 -3.94 5.30
C ARG A 113 -2.09 -4.52 4.38
N CYS A 114 -1.66 -5.00 3.22
CA CYS A 114 -2.51 -5.55 2.17
C CYS A 114 -1.99 -6.92 1.77
N ASP A 115 -2.89 -7.89 1.62
CA ASP A 115 -2.55 -9.27 1.28
C ASP A 115 -3.49 -9.81 0.17
N CYS A 116 -3.04 -10.88 -0.49
CA CYS A 116 -3.88 -11.68 -1.36
C CYS A 116 -4.64 -12.73 -0.53
N ASP A 117 -5.93 -12.51 -0.31
CA ASP A 117 -6.75 -13.41 0.52
C ASP A 117 -8.15 -13.63 -0.07
N ILE A 118 -8.94 -14.53 0.53
CA ILE A 118 -10.36 -14.70 0.21
C ILE A 118 -11.10 -13.42 0.58
N CYS A 119 -12.07 -13.04 -0.24
CA CYS A 119 -12.92 -11.91 0.08
C CYS A 119 -13.82 -12.23 1.30
N SER A 120 -13.62 -11.51 2.40
CA SER A 120 -14.43 -11.64 3.61
C SER A 120 -15.68 -10.75 3.52
N THR A 121 -16.84 -11.36 3.39
CA THR A 121 -18.14 -10.65 3.37
C THR A 121 -18.51 -10.00 4.71
N ALA A 122 -17.78 -10.30 5.78
CA ALA A 122 -18.00 -9.69 7.10
C ALA A 122 -17.56 -8.22 7.14
N THR A 123 -16.54 -7.86 6.35
CA THR A 123 -15.92 -6.52 6.39
C THR A 123 -15.78 -5.88 5.01
N THR A 124 -16.08 -6.62 3.94
CA THR A 124 -15.84 -6.20 2.57
C THR A 124 -17.02 -6.62 1.70
N GLU A 125 -17.48 -5.69 0.86
CA GLU A 125 -18.48 -6.00 -0.17
C GLU A 125 -17.77 -6.70 -1.33
N CYS A 126 -18.08 -7.97 -1.52
CA CYS A 126 -17.44 -8.83 -2.51
C CYS A 126 -18.24 -8.79 -3.82
N GLU A 127 -17.92 -7.84 -4.69
CA GLU A 127 -18.62 -7.64 -5.97
C GLU A 127 -17.73 -7.95 -7.17
N THR A 128 -18.34 -8.43 -8.26
CA THR A 128 -17.72 -8.55 -9.58
C THR A 128 -18.15 -7.35 -10.44
N TYR A 129 -17.20 -6.61 -11.01
CA TYR A 129 -17.47 -5.48 -11.91
C TYR A 129 -17.39 -5.88 -13.39
#